data_AF-A0A318HPC6-F1
#
_entry.id   AF-A0A318HPC6-F1
#
_cell.length_a   1.000
_cell.length_b   1.000
_cell.length_c   1.000
_cell.angle_alpha   90.00
_cell.angle_beta   90.00
_cell.angle_gamma   90.00
#
_symmetry.space_group_name_H-M   'P 1'
#
loop_
_entity.id
_entity.type
_entity.pdbx_description
1 polymer ?
#
loop_
_entity_poly.entity_id
_entity_poly.type
_entity_poly.pdbx_seq_one_letter_code
_entity_poly.pdbx_strand_id
1 'polypeptide(L)'
;MPYLASIGTYLPCWGAPRHRVAGDDEDDVDGAEVHDFFTGSELISYEDLGFAERFGAYKLVEAEVTSVGGALPVNPSGGLKAKGHPPGATGVAQCVELFAQLRGEAANQVDGARVALAHNIGGPTAVSAVTILEGSANGAG
;
A
#
# COMPACT_ATOMS: atom_id res chain seq x y z
N MET A 1 12.23 17.30 14.76
CA MET A 1 11.23 16.25 14.48
C MET A 1 11.94 15.14 13.69
N PRO A 2 12.40 14.03 14.32
CA PRO A 2 12.92 12.91 13.54
C PRO A 2 11.76 11.97 13.20
N TYR A 3 11.42 11.89 11.92
CA TYR A 3 10.59 10.85 11.34
C TYR A 3 11.50 9.65 11.05
N LEU A 4 11.14 8.45 11.53
CA LEU A 4 11.87 7.23 11.19
C LEU A 4 11.22 6.62 9.94
N ALA A 5 11.59 7.12 8.77
CA ALA A 5 11.33 6.40 7.53
C ALA A 5 12.28 5.21 7.48
N SER A 6 11.80 4.01 7.76
CA SER A 6 12.53 2.80 7.37
C SER A 6 12.39 2.62 5.87
N ILE A 7 13.37 3.12 5.10
CA ILE A 7 13.50 2.81 3.67
C ILE A 7 14.14 1.41 3.57
N GLY A 8 13.28 0.39 3.47
CA GLY A 8 13.68 -0.97 3.12
C GLY A 8 13.79 -1.12 1.61
N THR A 9 14.87 -0.64 1.00
CA THR A 9 15.10 -0.89 -0.43
C THR A 9 15.78 -2.26 -0.60
N TYR A 10 15.29 -3.03 -1.56
CA TYR A 10 15.80 -4.34 -2.04
C TYR A 10 15.36 -5.60 -1.28
N LEU A 11 14.26 -6.21 -1.74
CA LEU A 11 14.14 -7.67 -1.83
C LEU A 11 13.47 -8.06 -3.17
N PRO A 12 13.89 -9.16 -3.83
CA PRO A 12 13.09 -9.76 -4.90
C PRO A 12 11.69 -10.08 -4.34
N CYS A 13 10.62 -9.92 -5.12
CA CYS A 13 9.23 -10.03 -4.62
C CYS A 13 8.92 -11.36 -3.90
N TRP A 14 9.72 -12.40 -4.16
CA TRP A 14 9.69 -13.70 -3.48
C TRP A 14 10.22 -13.71 -2.04
N GLY A 15 10.76 -12.60 -1.53
CA GLY A 15 11.35 -12.51 -0.20
C GLY A 15 10.85 -11.34 0.65
N ALA A 16 10.00 -10.45 0.12
CA ALA A 16 9.50 -9.29 0.87
C ALA A 16 8.85 -9.73 2.20
N PRO A 17 8.97 -8.92 3.28
CA PRO A 17 8.27 -9.20 4.51
C PRO A 17 6.78 -9.42 4.23
N ARG A 18 6.21 -10.47 4.83
CA ARG A 18 4.78 -10.77 4.70
C ARG A 18 4.03 -9.76 5.54
N HIS A 19 3.43 -8.77 4.89
CA HIS A 19 2.55 -7.82 5.56
C HIS A 19 1.15 -8.42 5.55
N ARG A 20 0.51 -8.44 6.73
CA ARG A 20 -0.84 -8.98 6.85
C ARG A 20 -1.87 -7.84 6.79
N VAL A 21 -3.09 -8.26 6.50
CA VAL A 21 -4.29 -7.43 6.60
C VAL A 21 -4.42 -6.95 8.05
N ALA A 22 -4.70 -5.65 8.23
CA ALA A 22 -4.82 -4.94 9.50
C ALA A 22 -5.29 -5.82 10.69
N GLY A 23 -4.46 -5.85 11.73
CA GLY A 23 -4.62 -6.54 13.01
C GLY A 23 -3.75 -5.86 14.09
N ASP A 24 -3.68 -6.46 15.29
CA ASP A 24 -2.91 -5.92 16.44
C ASP A 24 -1.39 -6.25 16.38
N ASP A 25 -0.87 -6.76 15.25
CA ASP A 25 0.54 -7.17 15.11
C ASP A 25 1.39 -6.02 14.55
N GLU A 26 2.67 -5.96 14.95
CA GLU A 26 3.59 -4.85 14.60
C GLU A 26 3.94 -4.79 13.09
N ASP A 27 3.60 -5.85 12.34
CA ASP A 27 3.86 -5.99 10.90
C ASP A 27 2.63 -5.66 10.00
N ASP A 28 1.51 -5.28 10.59
CA ASP A 28 0.25 -5.02 9.88
C ASP A 28 0.19 -3.61 9.27
N VAL A 29 -0.44 -3.52 8.10
CA VAL A 29 -0.63 -2.26 7.36
C VAL A 29 -2.11 -1.88 7.34
N ASP A 30 -2.42 -0.61 7.57
CA ASP A 30 -3.79 -0.10 7.61
C ASP A 30 -4.32 0.27 6.21
N GLY A 31 -3.42 0.51 5.26
CA GLY A 31 -3.76 0.83 3.89
C GLY A 31 -2.55 0.79 2.97
N ALA A 32 -2.80 0.62 1.66
CA ALA A 32 -1.73 0.51 0.69
C ALA A 32 -1.99 1.26 -0.61
N GLU A 33 -0.92 1.71 -1.25
CA GLU A 33 -0.89 2.18 -2.63
C GLU A 33 0.01 1.22 -3.44
N VAL A 34 -0.57 0.49 -4.39
CA VAL A 34 0.10 -0.51 -5.22
C VAL A 34 0.15 -0.09 -6.68
N HIS A 35 1.13 -0.60 -7.41
CA HIS A 35 1.35 -0.27 -8.82
C HIS A 35 0.40 -1.02 -9.77
N ASP A 36 -0.87 -0.60 -9.80
CA ASP A 36 -1.98 -1.20 -10.56
C ASP A 36 -2.01 -0.80 -12.05
N PHE A 37 -0.86 -0.70 -12.74
CA PHE A 37 -0.85 -0.27 -14.15
C PHE A 37 -1.66 -1.20 -15.07
N PHE A 38 -1.88 -2.45 -14.63
CA PHE A 38 -2.91 -3.36 -15.13
C PHE A 38 -3.63 -4.03 -13.96
N THR A 39 -4.89 -4.41 -14.16
CA THR A 39 -5.70 -5.15 -13.16
C THR A 39 -5.04 -6.45 -12.71
N GLY A 40 -4.38 -7.18 -13.61
CA GLY A 40 -3.66 -8.40 -13.24
C GLY A 40 -2.46 -8.14 -12.33
N SER A 41 -1.76 -7.02 -12.54
CA SER A 41 -0.60 -6.62 -11.73
C SER A 41 -1.00 -6.28 -10.29
N GLU A 42 -2.20 -5.73 -10.10
CA GLU A 42 -2.78 -5.46 -8.79
C GLU A 42 -2.98 -6.75 -7.99
N LEU A 43 -3.61 -7.77 -8.59
CA LEU A 43 -3.80 -9.07 -7.94
C LEU A 43 -2.47 -9.77 -7.61
N ILE A 44 -1.52 -9.75 -8.54
CA ILE A 44 -0.17 -10.31 -8.30
C ILE A 44 0.51 -9.56 -7.16
N SER A 45 0.35 -8.24 -7.08
CA SER A 45 0.91 -7.44 -5.97
C SER A 45 0.34 -7.84 -4.62
N TYR A 46 -0.95 -8.18 -4.53
CA TYR A 46 -1.54 -8.64 -3.27
C TYR A 46 -0.93 -9.96 -2.80
N GLU A 47 -0.61 -10.86 -3.73
CA GLU A 47 0.05 -12.14 -3.43
C GLU A 47 1.52 -11.93 -3.04
N ASP A 48 2.24 -11.08 -3.77
CA ASP A 48 3.65 -10.76 -3.50
C ASP A 48 3.85 -10.03 -2.17
N LEU A 49 2.89 -9.19 -1.77
CA LEU A 49 2.92 -8.47 -0.49
C LEU A 49 2.45 -9.34 0.69
N GLY A 50 1.86 -10.52 0.42
CA GLY A 50 1.38 -11.43 1.45
C GLY A 50 -0.04 -11.14 1.96
N PHE A 51 -0.79 -10.26 1.29
CA PHE A 51 -2.20 -9.98 1.63
C PHE A 51 -3.12 -11.16 1.31
N ALA A 52 -2.75 -11.94 0.28
CA ALA A 52 -3.46 -13.16 -0.10
C ALA A 52 -2.48 -14.31 -0.35
N GLU A 53 -2.97 -15.54 -0.19
CA GLU A 53 -2.26 -16.70 -0.72
C GLU A 53 -2.19 -16.64 -2.25
N ARG A 54 -1.20 -17.33 -2.82
CA ARG A 54 -1.02 -17.43 -4.28
C ARG A 54 -2.30 -17.90 -4.97
N PHE A 55 -2.70 -17.21 -6.03
CA PHE A 55 -3.98 -17.36 -6.75
C PHE A 55 -5.24 -17.08 -5.92
N GLY A 56 -5.11 -16.48 -4.74
CA GLY A 56 -6.20 -16.16 -3.82
C GLY A 56 -6.63 -14.70 -3.82
N ALA A 57 -5.87 -13.80 -4.48
CA ALA A 57 -6.08 -12.35 -4.41
C ALA A 57 -7.48 -11.89 -4.84
N TYR A 58 -8.10 -12.58 -5.79
CA TYR A 58 -9.45 -12.25 -6.26
C TYR A 58 -10.51 -12.28 -5.14
N LYS A 59 -10.32 -13.14 -4.12
CA LYS A 59 -11.25 -13.25 -2.99
C LYS A 59 -11.29 -11.98 -2.15
N LEU A 60 -10.17 -11.27 -2.04
CA LEU A 60 -10.11 -9.99 -1.33
C LEU A 60 -10.96 -8.94 -2.04
N VAL A 61 -10.92 -8.93 -3.37
CA VAL A 61 -11.72 -8.01 -4.19
C VAL A 61 -13.20 -8.37 -4.12
N GLU A 62 -13.56 -9.65 -4.26
CA GLU A 62 -14.96 -10.12 -4.17
C GLU A 62 -15.59 -9.86 -2.80
N ALA A 63 -14.79 -9.93 -1.74
CA ALA A 63 -15.23 -9.64 -0.37
C ALA A 63 -15.13 -8.15 0.00
N GLU A 64 -14.81 -7.28 -0.96
CA GLU A 64 -14.64 -5.82 -0.77
C GLU A 64 -13.61 -5.44 0.31
N VAL A 65 -12.67 -6.34 0.61
CA VAL A 65 -11.60 -6.11 1.60
C VAL A 65 -10.71 -4.95 1.17
N THR A 66 -10.46 -4.82 -0.13
CA THR A 66 -9.59 -3.79 -0.70
C THR A 66 -10.28 -2.48 -1.07
N SER A 67 -11.60 -2.42 -0.90
CA SER A 67 -12.38 -1.21 -1.14
C SER A 67 -12.09 -0.13 -0.07
N VAL A 68 -12.38 1.13 -0.39
CA VAL A 68 -12.41 2.19 0.62
C VAL A 68 -13.48 1.85 1.66
N GLY A 69 -13.07 1.72 2.93
CA GLY A 69 -13.92 1.22 4.03
C GLY A 69 -13.86 -0.29 4.28
N GLY A 70 -13.13 -1.04 3.44
CA GLY A 70 -12.78 -2.43 3.68
C GLY A 70 -11.70 -2.59 4.75
N ALA A 71 -11.35 -3.84 5.08
CA ALA A 71 -10.38 -4.13 6.13
C ALA A 71 -8.91 -3.81 5.73
N LEU A 72 -8.61 -3.72 4.43
CA LEU A 72 -7.31 -3.28 3.93
C LEU A 72 -7.52 -2.43 2.67
N PRO A 73 -7.89 -1.15 2.79
CA PRO A 73 -8.11 -0.30 1.62
C PRO A 73 -6.85 -0.21 0.75
N VAL A 74 -6.99 -0.54 -0.54
CA VAL A 74 -5.91 -0.43 -1.51
C VAL A 74 -6.25 0.62 -2.56
N ASN A 75 -5.26 1.44 -2.90
CA ASN A 75 -5.37 2.53 -3.87
C ASN A 75 -6.53 3.49 -3.57
N PRO A 76 -6.66 4.02 -2.32
CA PRO A 76 -7.72 4.98 -2.00
C PRO A 76 -7.65 6.25 -2.86
N SER A 77 -6.49 6.57 -3.45
CA SER A 77 -6.36 7.67 -4.42
C SER A 77 -7.03 7.43 -5.78
N GLY A 78 -7.51 6.21 -6.03
CA GLY A 78 -8.01 5.74 -7.32
C GLY A 78 -6.97 4.97 -8.16
N GLY A 79 -5.73 4.86 -7.68
CA GLY A 79 -4.66 4.09 -8.32
C GLY A 79 -4.23 4.65 -9.68
N LEU A 80 -3.28 3.96 -10.31
CA LEU A 80 -2.72 4.33 -11.61
C LEU A 80 -3.77 4.32 -12.72
N LYS A 81 -4.81 3.48 -12.59
CA LYS A 81 -5.89 3.34 -13.58
C LYS A 81 -6.84 4.53 -13.62
N ALA A 82 -7.19 5.12 -12.47
CA ALA A 82 -8.12 6.25 -12.43
C ALA A 82 -7.40 7.60 -12.23
N LYS A 83 -6.43 7.69 -11.31
CA LYS A 83 -5.67 8.91 -11.03
C LYS A 83 -4.65 9.23 -12.14
N GLY A 84 -4.18 8.18 -12.83
CA GLY A 84 -3.24 8.27 -13.94
C GLY A 84 -1.82 7.81 -13.58
N HIS A 85 -1.04 7.45 -14.61
CA HIS A 85 0.27 6.82 -14.45
C HIS A 85 1.39 7.54 -15.22
N PRO A 86 1.88 8.70 -14.73
CA PRO A 86 3.14 9.27 -15.18
C PRO A 86 4.32 8.43 -14.62
N PRO A 87 5.09 7.70 -15.45
CA PRO A 87 6.00 6.65 -14.95
C PRO A 87 7.04 7.14 -13.93
N GLY A 88 7.62 8.32 -14.16
CA GLY A 88 8.62 8.90 -13.24
C GLY A 88 8.04 9.50 -11.96
N ALA A 89 6.74 9.82 -11.92
CA ALA A 89 6.10 10.49 -10.79
C ALA A 89 5.21 9.58 -9.95
N THR A 90 4.92 8.36 -10.42
CA THR A 90 4.00 7.42 -9.75
C THR A 90 4.44 7.09 -8.33
N GLY A 91 5.69 6.69 -8.11
CA GLY A 91 6.17 6.35 -6.77
C GLY A 91 6.08 7.53 -5.78
N VAL A 92 6.34 8.75 -6.24
CA VAL A 92 6.18 9.96 -5.42
C VAL A 92 4.70 10.23 -5.16
N ALA A 93 3.83 10.08 -6.15
CA ALA A 93 2.39 10.29 -6.01
C ALA A 93 1.74 9.31 -5.04
N GLN A 94 2.23 8.07 -4.97
CA GLN A 94 1.83 7.09 -3.96
C GLN A 94 2.22 7.57 -2.55
N CYS A 95 3.48 7.96 -2.33
CA CYS A 95 3.92 8.47 -1.03
C CYS A 95 3.18 9.75 -0.60
N VAL A 96 2.85 10.65 -1.55
CA VAL A 96 2.07 11.87 -1.26
C VAL A 96 0.65 11.53 -0.79
N GLU A 97 0.00 10.54 -1.42
CA GLU A 97 -1.30 10.06 -0.96
C GLU A 97 -1.20 9.50 0.46
N LEU A 98 -0.29 8.56 0.69
CA LEU A 98 -0.15 7.92 1.99
C LEU A 98 0.21 8.93 3.09
N PHE A 99 1.00 9.95 2.76
CA PHE A 99 1.27 11.05 3.68
C PHE A 99 0.02 11.87 4.02
N ALA A 100 -0.92 12.04 3.09
CA ALA A 100 -2.22 12.66 3.40
C ALA A 100 -3.10 11.73 4.25
N GLN A 101 -3.12 10.43 3.94
CA GLN A 101 -3.85 9.41 4.70
C GLN A 101 -3.42 9.37 6.17
N LEU A 102 -2.11 9.28 6.43
CA LEU A 102 -1.53 9.25 7.78
C LEU A 102 -1.75 10.54 8.58
N ARG A 103 -2.12 11.65 7.92
CA ARG A 103 -2.46 12.92 8.58
C ARG A 103 -3.96 13.15 8.75
N GLY A 104 -4.80 12.26 8.23
CA GLY A 104 -6.25 12.46 8.26
C GLY A 104 -6.73 13.56 7.28
N GLU A 105 -5.97 13.85 6.22
CA GLU A 105 -6.24 14.93 5.27
C GLU A 105 -6.59 14.41 3.85
N ALA A 106 -6.77 13.10 3.68
CA ALA A 106 -7.04 12.53 2.37
C ALA A 106 -8.52 12.67 1.97
N ALA A 107 -8.77 12.74 0.66
CA ALA A 107 -10.14 12.85 0.14
C ALA A 107 -10.96 11.58 0.39
N ASN A 108 -10.34 10.40 0.15
CA ASN A 108 -10.89 9.09 0.47
C ASN A 108 -10.16 8.54 1.70
N GLN A 109 -10.45 9.11 2.86
CA GLN A 109 -9.71 8.83 4.09
C GLN A 109 -9.89 7.37 4.55
N VAL A 110 -8.77 6.71 4.87
CA VAL A 110 -8.72 5.43 5.57
C VAL A 110 -8.84 5.70 7.07
N ASP A 111 -9.81 5.04 7.70
CA ASP A 111 -10.07 5.22 9.13
C ASP A 111 -8.91 4.69 9.98
N GLY A 112 -8.40 5.52 10.87
CA GLY A 112 -7.37 5.11 11.83
C GLY A 112 -5.98 4.80 11.24
N ALA A 113 -5.70 5.20 9.99
CA ALA A 113 -4.43 4.90 9.33
C ALA A 113 -3.20 5.36 10.13
N ARG A 114 -2.35 4.40 10.53
CA ARG A 114 -1.09 4.60 11.25
C ARG A 114 0.10 4.04 10.49
N VAL A 115 -0.04 2.90 9.83
CA VAL A 115 0.99 2.26 9.03
C VAL A 115 0.48 2.12 7.60
N ALA A 116 1.21 2.69 6.65
CA ALA A 116 0.82 2.70 5.24
C ALA A 116 1.94 2.18 4.35
N LEU A 117 1.60 1.45 3.29
CA LEU A 117 2.55 0.80 2.39
C LEU A 117 2.41 1.31 0.96
N ALA A 118 3.52 1.75 0.35
CA ALA A 118 3.60 1.99 -1.09
C ALA A 118 4.40 0.87 -1.76
N HIS A 119 3.80 0.20 -2.75
CA HIS A 119 4.45 -0.77 -3.61
C HIS A 119 4.53 -0.21 -5.04
N ASN A 120 5.75 0.11 -5.46
CA ASN A 120 6.02 0.69 -6.78
C ASN A 120 6.83 -0.29 -7.64
N ILE A 121 6.37 -0.55 -8.86
CA ILE A 121 6.98 -1.51 -9.78
C ILE A 121 7.55 -0.77 -11.00
N GLY A 122 8.72 -1.20 -11.48
CA GLY A 122 9.41 -0.62 -12.63
C GLY A 122 9.68 -1.63 -13.74
N GLY A 123 9.53 -1.17 -14.99
CA GLY A 123 9.78 -1.96 -16.19
C GLY A 123 8.78 -3.11 -16.36
N PRO A 124 9.18 -4.24 -16.98
CA PRO A 124 8.34 -5.44 -17.11
C PRO A 124 8.33 -6.22 -15.80
N THR A 125 7.87 -5.58 -14.72
CA THR A 125 7.86 -6.12 -13.34
C THR A 125 9.22 -6.64 -12.88
N ALA A 126 10.31 -6.04 -13.35
CA ALA A 126 11.68 -6.50 -13.08
C ALA A 126 12.28 -5.86 -11.81
N VAL A 127 11.76 -4.70 -11.42
CA VAL A 127 12.19 -3.95 -10.24
C VAL A 127 10.98 -3.61 -9.41
N SER A 128 11.10 -3.73 -8.10
CA SER A 128 10.09 -3.26 -7.15
C SER A 128 10.76 -2.49 -6.01
N ALA A 129 10.07 -1.47 -5.52
CA ALA A 129 10.39 -0.76 -4.30
C ALA A 129 9.15 -0.77 -3.40
N VAL A 130 9.33 -1.18 -2.15
CA VAL A 130 8.32 -1.11 -1.10
C VAL A 130 8.75 -0.04 -0.11
N THR A 131 7.84 0.87 0.23
CA THR A 131 8.06 1.92 1.23
C THR A 131 7.00 1.79 2.31
N ILE A 132 7.41 1.75 3.56
CA ILE A 132 6.51 1.76 4.71
C ILE A 132 6.61 3.14 5.36
N LEU A 133 5.46 3.75 5.59
CA LEU A 133 5.32 5.04 6.23
C LEU A 133 4.50 4.84 7.50
N GLU A 134 5.04 5.25 8.64
CA GLU A 134 4.34 5.24 9.91
C GLU A 134 4.00 6.68 10.33
N GLY A 135 2.76 6.92 10.75
CA GLY A 135 2.33 8.17 11.36
C GLY A 135 2.77 8.23 12.82
N SER A 136 3.30 9.38 13.26
CA SER A 136 3.55 9.65 14.67
C SER A 136 2.24 9.51 15.46
N ALA A 137 2.19 8.63 16.45
CA ALA A 137 1.10 8.54 17.40
C ALA A 137 0.96 9.87 18.17
N ASN A 138 0.16 10.80 17.65
CA ASN A 138 -0.27 11.97 18.42
C ASN A 138 -1.49 11.55 19.26
N GLY A 139 -1.21 11.07 20.47
CA GLY A 139 -2.24 10.59 21.39
C GLY A 139 -1.75 10.18 22.78
N ALA A 140 -0.96 11.03 23.44
CA ALA A 140 -0.86 11.04 24.91
C ALA A 140 -0.95 12.50 25.36
N GLY A 141 -2.18 12.99 25.43
CA GLY A 141 -2.56 14.09 26.31
C GLY A 141 -2.90 13.56 27.69
#